data_AF-A0A031I1T7-F1
#
_entry.id   AF-A0A031I1T7-F1
#
_cell.length_a   1.000
_cell.length_b   1.000
_cell.length_c   1.000
_cell.angle_alpha   90.00
_cell.angle_beta   90.00
_cell.angle_gamma   90.00
#
_symmetry.space_group_name_H-M   'P 1'
#
loop_
_entity.id
_entity.type
_entity.pdbx_description
1 polymer ?
#
loop_
_entity_poly.entity_id
_entity_poly.type
_entity_poly.pdbx_seq_one_letter_code
_entity_poly.pdbx_strand_id
1 'polypeptide(L)'
;MISSFADAETARIWNGDRSRRLPQDIQRPALRKLRQLNRIVSPYDRLIPPGNRFEELKGDREGTYSIRINAQWRVTFRWEDGAPVMSASKIIIDDSERLPNIHPGEILREDFLIGNDISAAEVAAGSGIAPDKLEALLNERVPIDAESALRLARYFGMSETFFLGLQNDFDLEEARSVYRADLDHIVPRAA
;
A
#
# COMPACT_ATOMS: atom_id res chain seq x y z
N MET A 1 6.88 8.29 -2.26
CA MET A 1 5.72 9.14 -2.63
C MET A 1 5.40 8.89 -4.08
N ILE A 2 4.15 8.53 -4.40
CA ILE A 2 3.70 8.47 -5.80
C ILE A 2 3.43 9.91 -6.26
N SER A 3 4.13 10.37 -7.30
CA SER A 3 4.08 11.77 -7.76
C SER A 3 3.13 12.00 -8.94
N SER A 4 2.83 10.98 -9.73
CA SER A 4 1.92 11.07 -10.88
C SER A 4 1.39 9.69 -11.28
N PHE A 5 0.32 9.67 -12.08
CA PHE A 5 -0.29 8.47 -12.65
C PHE A 5 -0.36 8.60 -14.18
N ALA A 6 0.03 7.54 -14.90
CA ALA A 6 -0.03 7.50 -16.37
C ALA A 6 -1.43 7.23 -16.92
N ASP A 7 -2.38 6.86 -16.06
CA ASP A 7 -3.76 6.60 -16.44
C ASP A 7 -4.73 7.10 -15.36
N ALA A 8 -5.95 7.47 -15.78
CA ALA A 8 -6.96 8.07 -14.93
C ALA A 8 -7.48 7.15 -13.81
N GLU A 9 -7.03 5.91 -13.79
CA GLU A 9 -7.79 4.82 -13.18
C GLU A 9 -7.07 4.12 -12.09
N THR A 10 -5.77 3.95 -12.27
CA THR A 10 -4.83 3.88 -11.19
C THR A 10 -5.02 5.11 -10.29
N ALA A 11 -5.28 6.31 -10.86
CA ALA A 11 -5.60 7.50 -10.07
C ALA A 11 -6.94 7.37 -9.32
N ARG A 12 -8.02 6.87 -9.95
CA ARG A 12 -9.29 6.57 -9.24
C ARG A 12 -9.11 5.57 -8.11
N ILE A 13 -8.46 4.43 -8.37
CA ILE A 13 -8.19 3.41 -7.35
C ILE A 13 -7.38 4.03 -6.21
N TRP A 14 -6.32 4.80 -6.51
CA TRP A 14 -5.52 5.53 -5.52
C TRP A 14 -6.35 6.47 -4.65
N ASN A 15 -7.28 7.22 -5.26
CA ASN A 15 -8.19 8.13 -4.57
C ASN A 15 -9.26 7.41 -3.73
N GLY A 16 -9.27 6.07 -3.75
CA GLY A 16 -10.25 5.26 -3.07
C GLY A 16 -11.58 5.22 -3.80
N ASP A 17 -11.61 5.41 -5.12
CA ASP A 17 -12.81 5.25 -5.94
C ASP A 17 -12.81 3.89 -6.64
N ARG A 18 -13.97 3.23 -6.69
CA ARG A 18 -14.21 1.98 -7.40
C ARG A 18 -14.20 2.22 -8.89
N SER A 19 -13.76 1.18 -9.56
CA SER A 19 -13.74 1.05 -10.99
C SER A 19 -14.87 0.15 -11.50
N ARG A 20 -15.55 0.53 -12.59
CA ARG A 20 -16.46 -0.41 -13.28
C ARG A 20 -15.79 -1.20 -14.40
N ARG A 21 -14.63 -0.75 -14.88
CA ARG A 21 -13.89 -1.41 -15.98
C ARG A 21 -12.85 -2.40 -15.48
N LEU A 22 -12.46 -2.31 -14.21
CA LEU A 22 -11.67 -3.34 -13.57
C LEU A 22 -12.57 -4.38 -12.90
N PRO A 23 -12.20 -5.67 -12.96
CA PRO A 23 -12.78 -6.69 -12.11
C PRO A 23 -12.78 -6.26 -10.63
N GLN A 24 -13.89 -6.43 -9.92
CA GLN A 24 -14.02 -5.95 -8.54
C GLN A 24 -13.00 -6.58 -7.59
N ASP A 25 -12.64 -7.83 -7.85
CA ASP A 25 -11.68 -8.62 -7.09
C ASP A 25 -10.25 -8.04 -7.14
N ILE A 26 -9.90 -7.25 -8.15
CA ILE A 26 -8.54 -6.69 -8.27
C ILE A 26 -8.37 -5.29 -7.71
N GLN A 27 -9.47 -4.58 -7.44
CA GLN A 27 -9.42 -3.17 -7.10
C GLN A 27 -8.88 -2.91 -5.70
N ARG A 28 -9.39 -3.66 -4.71
CA ARG A 28 -8.89 -3.60 -3.33
C ARG A 28 -7.43 -4.06 -3.24
N PRO A 29 -7.03 -5.19 -3.87
CA PRO A 29 -5.62 -5.55 -4.00
C PRO A 29 -4.75 -4.48 -4.68
N ALA A 30 -5.24 -3.85 -5.76
CA ALA A 30 -4.51 -2.78 -6.45
C ALA A 30 -4.31 -1.57 -5.53
N LEU A 31 -5.34 -1.15 -4.79
CA LEU A 31 -5.22 -0.08 -3.80
C LEU A 31 -4.22 -0.44 -2.70
N ARG A 32 -4.24 -1.68 -2.17
CA ARG A 32 -3.22 -2.15 -1.20
C ARG A 32 -1.82 -1.97 -1.76
N LYS A 33 -1.59 -2.43 -2.99
CA LYS A 33 -0.30 -2.36 -3.68
C LYS A 33 0.18 -0.92 -3.84
N LEU A 34 -0.71 -0.01 -4.23
CA LEU A 34 -0.36 1.41 -4.38
C LEU A 34 -0.01 2.08 -3.04
N ARG A 35 -0.75 1.78 -1.97
CA ARG A 35 -0.43 2.29 -0.61
C ARG A 35 0.95 1.82 -0.14
N GLN A 36 1.29 0.55 -0.38
CA GLN A 36 2.63 0.01 -0.10
C GLN A 36 3.70 0.76 -0.91
N LEU A 37 3.54 0.86 -2.24
CA LEU A 37 4.50 1.55 -3.12
C LEU A 37 4.75 3.00 -2.72
N ASN A 38 3.72 3.72 -2.28
CA ASN A 38 3.83 5.11 -1.86
C ASN A 38 4.81 5.33 -0.69
N ARG A 39 5.05 4.30 0.13
CA ARG A 39 5.91 4.35 1.31
C ARG A 39 7.33 3.84 1.06
N ILE A 40 7.63 3.30 -0.12
CA ILE A 40 8.95 2.79 -0.46
C ILE A 40 9.87 3.96 -0.83
N VAL A 41 11.06 4.00 -0.22
CA VAL A 41 12.01 5.12 -0.32
C VAL A 41 13.11 4.82 -1.34
N SER A 42 13.37 3.54 -1.63
CA SER A 42 14.37 3.12 -2.62
C SER A 42 13.92 1.88 -3.42
N PRO A 43 14.25 1.78 -4.73
CA PRO A 43 14.09 0.54 -5.50
C PRO A 43 14.87 -0.64 -4.91
N TYR A 44 15.91 -0.34 -4.12
CA TYR A 44 16.75 -1.30 -3.44
C TYR A 44 16.41 -1.46 -1.96
N ASP A 45 15.31 -0.85 -1.48
CA ASP A 45 14.69 -1.32 -0.24
C ASP A 45 14.34 -2.79 -0.52
N ARG A 46 15.16 -3.70 0.00
CA ARG A 46 15.28 -5.13 -0.40
C ARG A 46 14.00 -5.96 -0.19
N LEU A 47 12.90 -5.29 0.13
CA LEU A 47 11.74 -5.82 0.81
C LEU A 47 10.49 -5.12 0.30
N ILE A 48 10.41 -4.96 -1.01
CA ILE A 48 9.09 -4.86 -1.59
C ILE A 48 8.33 -6.10 -1.10
N PRO A 49 7.20 -5.91 -0.38
CA PRO A 49 6.54 -6.96 0.40
C PRO A 49 6.59 -8.28 -0.37
N PRO A 50 7.21 -9.34 0.16
CA PRO A 50 7.79 -10.37 -0.70
C PRO A 50 6.76 -11.13 -1.58
N GLY A 51 5.47 -11.05 -1.24
CA GLY A 51 4.35 -11.55 -2.06
C GLY A 51 4.04 -10.71 -3.31
N ASN A 52 4.65 -9.53 -3.44
CA ASN A 52 4.44 -8.60 -4.55
C ASN A 52 5.18 -9.02 -5.82
N ARG A 53 6.09 -10.01 -5.76
CA ARG A 53 6.90 -10.48 -6.90
C ARG A 53 7.45 -9.32 -7.71
N PHE A 54 8.12 -8.41 -7.00
CA PHE A 54 8.76 -7.25 -7.60
C PHE A 54 9.80 -7.69 -8.60
N GLU A 55 9.73 -7.13 -9.80
CA GLU A 55 10.71 -7.37 -10.85
C GLU A 55 10.90 -6.11 -11.70
N GLU A 56 12.15 -5.89 -12.10
CA GLU A 56 12.46 -4.97 -13.19
C GLU A 56 12.15 -5.63 -14.53
N LEU A 57 11.43 -4.90 -15.38
CA LEU A 57 11.11 -5.33 -16.74
C LEU A 57 12.35 -5.22 -17.63
N LYS A 58 12.47 -6.12 -18.60
CA LYS A 58 13.62 -6.22 -19.50
C LYS A 58 13.27 -5.74 -20.92
N GLY A 59 14.31 -5.49 -21.73
CA GLY A 59 14.15 -5.08 -23.13
C GLY A 59 13.73 -3.61 -23.23
N ASP A 60 12.77 -3.30 -24.11
CA ASP A 60 12.29 -1.92 -24.36
C ASP A 60 11.62 -1.24 -23.14
N ARG A 61 11.55 -1.94 -22.00
CA ARG A 61 10.97 -1.47 -20.74
C ARG A 61 11.98 -1.48 -19.59
N GLU A 62 13.27 -1.58 -19.88
CA GLU A 62 14.35 -1.43 -18.90
C GLU A 62 14.19 -0.10 -18.11
N GLY A 63 14.44 -0.13 -16.80
CA GLY A 63 14.11 0.98 -15.89
C GLY A 63 12.63 1.10 -15.50
N THR A 64 11.76 0.19 -15.98
CA THR A 64 10.38 0.03 -15.49
C THR A 64 10.27 -1.18 -14.58
N TYR A 65 9.56 -1.04 -13.48
CA TYR A 65 9.35 -2.07 -12.47
C TYR A 65 7.89 -2.49 -12.43
N SER A 66 7.64 -3.71 -11.95
CA SER A 66 6.28 -4.20 -11.73
C SER A 66 6.10 -4.88 -10.38
N ILE A 67 4.91 -4.74 -9.80
CA ILE A 67 4.43 -5.59 -8.70
C ILE A 67 3.13 -6.27 -9.10
N ARG A 68 2.98 -7.55 -8.76
CA ARG A 68 1.80 -8.33 -9.11
C ARG A 68 0.64 -8.03 -8.16
N ILE A 69 -0.54 -7.89 -8.74
CA ILE A 69 -1.82 -7.87 -8.03
C ILE A 69 -2.32 -9.32 -7.90
N ASN A 70 -2.34 -10.06 -9.02
CA ASN A 70 -2.63 -11.49 -9.07
C ASN A 70 -1.93 -12.13 -10.29
N ALA A 71 -2.36 -13.31 -10.75
CA ALA A 71 -1.77 -14.01 -11.89
C ALA A 71 -1.90 -13.23 -13.22
N GLN A 72 -2.94 -12.41 -13.36
CA GLN A 72 -3.28 -11.68 -14.59
C GLN A 72 -2.87 -10.20 -14.53
N TRP A 73 -2.88 -9.58 -13.35
CA TRP A 73 -2.76 -8.13 -13.20
C TRP A 73 -1.50 -7.69 -12.47
N ARG A 74 -0.91 -6.58 -12.90
CA ARG A 74 0.31 -5.98 -12.34
C ARG A 74 0.22 -4.46 -12.34
N VAL A 75 0.79 -3.82 -11.33
CA VAL A 75 1.07 -2.38 -11.33
C VAL A 75 2.47 -2.17 -11.88
N THR A 76 2.63 -1.28 -12.87
CA THR A 76 3.94 -0.94 -13.45
C THR A 76 4.30 0.52 -13.22
N PHE A 77 5.54 0.79 -12.85
CA PHE A 77 6.02 2.11 -12.46
C PHE A 77 7.52 2.27 -12.77
N ARG A 78 8.01 3.50 -12.80
CA ARG A 78 9.44 3.82 -12.92
C ARG A 78 9.92 4.47 -11.63
N TRP A 79 11.22 4.56 -11.41
CA TRP A 79 11.79 5.40 -10.36
C TRP A 79 12.35 6.67 -11.01
N GLU A 80 11.96 7.83 -10.51
CA GLU A 80 12.54 9.12 -10.91
C GLU A 80 12.88 9.87 -9.60
N ASP A 81 14.08 10.44 -9.53
CA ASP A 81 14.55 11.24 -8.38
C ASP A 81 14.38 10.59 -6.98
N GLY A 82 14.60 9.27 -6.87
CA GLY A 82 14.51 8.55 -5.60
C GLY A 82 13.08 8.26 -5.12
N ALA A 83 12.07 8.46 -5.97
CA ALA A 83 10.68 8.13 -5.68
C ALA A 83 10.04 7.31 -6.82
N PRO A 84 9.04 6.48 -6.53
CA PRO A 84 8.33 5.76 -7.59
C PRO A 84 7.38 6.72 -8.32
N VAL A 85 7.59 6.87 -9.63
CA VAL A 85 6.72 7.61 -10.55
C VAL A 85 5.90 6.59 -11.33
N MET A 86 4.56 6.65 -11.26
CA MET A 86 3.68 5.68 -11.94
C MET A 86 3.53 6.03 -13.44
N SER A 87 4.65 6.21 -14.14
CA SER A 87 4.70 6.73 -15.52
C SER A 87 4.44 5.65 -16.60
N ALA A 88 3.89 4.49 -16.22
CA ALA A 88 3.46 3.45 -17.15
C ALA A 88 2.33 2.54 -16.64
N SER A 89 1.58 2.91 -15.59
CA SER A 89 0.36 2.16 -15.27
C SER A 89 -0.69 2.42 -16.37
N LYS A 90 -1.39 1.36 -16.80
CA LYS A 90 -2.55 1.44 -17.68
C LYS A 90 -3.68 0.66 -17.04
N ILE A 91 -4.59 1.38 -16.42
CA ILE A 91 -5.91 0.95 -16.04
C ILE A 91 -6.88 1.88 -16.83
N ILE A 92 -8.02 1.42 -17.37
CA ILE A 92 -8.99 2.28 -18.12
C ILE A 92 -10.39 2.16 -17.44
N ILE A 93 -11.17 3.25 -17.14
CA ILE A 93 -12.46 3.34 -16.34
C ILE A 93 -13.49 4.38 -16.88
N ASP A 94 -14.73 4.25 -16.38
CA ASP A 94 -15.86 5.18 -16.20
C ASP A 94 -16.66 4.80 -14.89
N ASP A 95 -17.44 5.71 -14.33
CA ASP A 95 -17.62 6.13 -12.90
C ASP A 95 -18.52 5.31 -11.92
N SER A 96 -18.35 5.63 -10.63
CA SER A 96 -19.22 5.58 -9.42
C SER A 96 -19.18 4.41 -8.40
N GLU A 97 -18.45 4.62 -7.28
CA GLU A 97 -18.67 4.27 -5.84
C GLU A 97 -17.30 4.32 -5.10
N ARG A 98 -17.14 4.68 -3.81
CA ARG A 98 -15.81 4.65 -3.13
C ARG A 98 -15.42 3.25 -2.64
N LEU A 99 -14.15 2.87 -2.79
CA LEU A 99 -13.53 1.73 -2.10
C LEU A 99 -13.36 2.08 -0.62
N PRO A 100 -13.62 1.13 0.29
CA PRO A 100 -13.31 1.32 1.70
C PRO A 100 -11.80 1.55 1.88
N ASN A 101 -11.45 2.38 2.86
CA ASN A 101 -10.08 2.61 3.25
C ASN A 101 -9.42 1.28 3.70
N ILE A 102 -8.11 1.17 3.53
CA ILE A 102 -7.38 -0.08 3.72
C ILE A 102 -6.65 -0.03 5.05
N HIS A 103 -7.08 -0.88 5.97
CA HIS A 103 -6.42 -1.01 7.26
C HIS A 103 -5.02 -1.64 7.10
N PRO A 104 -3.98 -1.16 7.81
CA PRO A 104 -2.63 -1.72 7.72
C PRO A 104 -2.55 -3.21 8.06
N GLY A 105 -3.44 -3.67 8.94
CA GLY A 105 -3.63 -5.08 9.29
C GLY A 105 -4.02 -5.97 8.09
N GLU A 106 -4.83 -5.44 7.17
CA GLU A 106 -5.17 -6.13 5.92
C GLU A 106 -3.92 -6.26 5.04
N ILE A 107 -3.14 -5.20 4.88
CA ILE A 107 -1.89 -5.22 4.12
C ILE A 107 -0.92 -6.27 4.71
N LEU A 108 -0.77 -6.27 6.04
CA LEU A 108 0.07 -7.24 6.73
C LEU A 108 -0.42 -8.68 6.45
N ARG A 109 -1.71 -8.96 6.64
CA ARG A 109 -2.28 -10.29 6.43
C ARG A 109 -2.11 -10.77 4.98
N GLU A 110 -2.52 -9.96 4.03
CA GLU A 110 -2.63 -10.36 2.62
C GLU A 110 -1.27 -10.40 1.92
N ASP A 111 -0.43 -9.39 2.17
CA ASP A 111 0.76 -9.14 1.35
C ASP A 111 2.08 -9.56 2.01
N PHE A 112 2.09 -9.70 3.35
CA PHE A 112 3.25 -10.17 4.10
C PHE A 112 3.11 -11.61 4.60
N LEU A 113 1.92 -12.05 5.03
CA LEU A 113 1.72 -13.42 5.51
C LEU A 113 1.29 -14.33 4.35
N ILE A 114 0.06 -14.17 3.86
CA ILE A 114 -0.54 -15.04 2.84
C ILE A 114 0.30 -15.05 1.57
N GLY A 115 0.73 -13.87 1.10
CA GLY A 115 1.57 -13.75 -0.10
C GLY A 115 2.92 -14.45 -0.04
N ASN A 116 3.41 -14.82 1.16
CA ASN A 116 4.72 -15.44 1.40
C ASN A 116 4.63 -16.83 2.03
N ASP A 117 3.42 -17.37 2.20
CA ASP A 117 3.19 -18.64 2.88
C ASP A 117 3.74 -18.66 4.33
N ILE A 118 3.71 -17.50 5.01
CA ILE A 118 4.17 -17.33 6.39
C ILE A 118 2.97 -17.37 7.33
N SER A 119 3.05 -18.18 8.38
CA SER A 119 1.99 -18.28 9.39
C SER A 119 2.04 -17.13 10.41
N ALA A 120 0.88 -16.75 10.98
CA ALA A 120 0.83 -15.74 12.04
C ALA A 120 1.66 -16.16 13.28
N ALA A 121 1.69 -17.45 13.61
CA ALA A 121 2.50 -17.99 14.70
C ALA A 121 4.00 -17.77 14.48
N GLU A 122 4.48 -17.96 13.25
CA GLU A 122 5.86 -17.70 12.88
C GLU A 122 6.21 -16.21 12.99
N VAL A 123 5.35 -15.32 12.50
CA VAL A 123 5.55 -13.87 12.62
C VAL A 123 5.55 -13.44 14.09
N ALA A 124 4.65 -13.96 14.92
CA ALA A 124 4.62 -13.66 16.35
C ALA A 124 5.93 -14.06 17.03
N ALA A 125 6.39 -15.29 16.78
CA ALA A 125 7.65 -15.80 17.34
C ALA A 125 8.88 -15.01 16.84
N GLY A 126 8.94 -14.68 15.56
CA GLY A 126 10.08 -14.00 14.94
C GLY A 126 10.14 -12.50 15.23
N SER A 127 9.00 -11.84 15.36
CA SER A 127 8.92 -10.40 15.66
C SER A 127 8.91 -10.09 17.17
N GLY A 128 8.60 -11.08 18.01
CA GLY A 128 8.39 -10.90 19.44
C GLY A 128 7.09 -10.18 19.80
N ILE A 129 6.15 -10.05 18.85
CA ILE A 129 4.81 -9.53 19.12
C ILE A 129 3.96 -10.63 19.76
N ALA A 130 3.24 -10.30 20.83
CA ALA A 130 2.32 -11.25 21.47
C ALA A 130 1.31 -11.81 20.45
N PRO A 131 1.08 -13.14 20.39
CA PRO A 131 0.19 -13.74 19.40
C PRO A 131 -1.19 -13.09 19.33
N ASP A 132 -1.82 -12.83 20.48
CA ASP A 132 -3.14 -12.17 20.54
C ASP A 132 -3.13 -10.75 19.98
N LYS A 133 -2.04 -10.00 20.20
CA LYS A 133 -1.87 -8.65 19.63
C LYS A 133 -1.69 -8.75 18.12
N LEU A 134 -0.89 -9.69 17.64
CA LEU A 134 -0.70 -9.90 16.20
C LEU A 134 -2.01 -10.32 15.52
N GLU A 135 -2.76 -11.25 16.10
CA GLU A 135 -4.08 -11.65 15.63
C GLU A 135 -5.05 -10.47 15.58
N ALA A 136 -5.07 -9.61 16.61
CA ALA A 136 -5.89 -8.41 16.61
C ALA A 136 -5.50 -7.42 15.49
N LEU A 137 -4.20 -7.27 15.23
CA LEU A 137 -3.69 -6.46 14.10
C LEU A 137 -4.14 -7.04 12.76
N LEU A 138 -3.92 -8.34 12.54
CA LEU A 138 -4.28 -9.05 11.31
C LEU A 138 -5.78 -9.06 11.04
N ASN A 139 -6.60 -9.04 12.09
CA ASN A 139 -8.06 -8.96 12.02
C ASN A 139 -8.59 -7.51 12.03
N GLU A 140 -7.72 -6.51 11.83
CA GLU A 140 -8.10 -5.11 11.68
C GLU A 140 -8.83 -4.52 12.91
N ARG A 141 -8.58 -5.08 14.10
CA ARG A 141 -9.24 -4.69 15.37
C ARG A 141 -8.47 -3.64 16.16
N VAL A 142 -7.17 -3.55 15.95
CA VAL A 142 -6.28 -2.61 16.64
C VAL A 142 -5.31 -1.98 15.63
N PRO A 143 -4.87 -0.73 15.86
CA PRO A 143 -3.91 -0.06 15.00
C PRO A 143 -2.50 -0.63 15.19
N ILE A 144 -1.63 -0.46 14.18
CA ILE A 144 -0.20 -0.68 14.33
C ILE A 144 0.39 0.48 15.14
N ASP A 145 0.74 0.23 16.39
CA ASP A 145 1.51 1.18 17.21
C ASP A 145 3.02 1.19 16.84
N ALA A 146 3.75 2.17 17.39
CA ALA A 146 5.17 2.35 17.10
C ALA A 146 6.04 1.15 17.50
N GLU A 147 5.71 0.48 18.62
CA GLU A 147 6.45 -0.69 19.09
C GLU A 147 6.29 -1.88 18.13
N SER A 148 5.06 -2.18 17.73
CA SER A 148 4.77 -3.21 16.74
C SER A 148 5.36 -2.85 15.37
N ALA A 149 5.32 -1.57 14.96
CA ALA A 149 5.92 -1.12 13.70
C ALA A 149 7.43 -1.41 13.66
N LEU A 150 8.17 -1.09 14.73
CA LEU A 150 9.62 -1.35 14.81
C LEU A 150 9.93 -2.85 14.78
N ARG A 151 9.15 -3.67 15.49
CA ARG A 151 9.31 -5.13 15.47
C ARG A 151 9.06 -5.72 14.10
N LEU A 152 7.95 -5.35 13.46
CA LEU A 152 7.62 -5.79 12.10
C LEU A 152 8.66 -5.31 11.10
N ALA A 153 9.13 -4.06 11.23
CA ALA A 153 10.18 -3.51 10.37
C ALA A 153 11.47 -4.32 10.51
N ARG A 154 11.89 -4.68 11.72
CA ARG A 154 13.09 -5.51 11.90
C ARG A 154 12.91 -6.93 11.40
N TYR A 155 11.77 -7.56 11.69
CA TYR A 155 11.48 -8.93 11.27
C TYR A 155 11.41 -9.06 9.74
N PHE A 156 10.66 -8.18 9.08
CA PHE A 156 10.57 -8.15 7.62
C PHE A 156 11.70 -7.34 6.97
N GLY A 157 12.67 -6.84 7.74
CA GLY A 157 13.78 -5.98 7.32
C GLY A 157 13.41 -4.59 6.75
N MET A 158 12.14 -4.17 6.80
CA MET A 158 11.63 -2.93 6.20
C MET A 158 12.25 -1.69 6.85
N SER A 159 12.07 -0.53 6.20
CA SER A 159 12.29 0.76 6.87
C SER A 159 11.44 0.84 8.15
N GLU A 160 12.01 1.38 9.22
CA GLU A 160 11.33 1.62 10.50
C GLU A 160 10.09 2.51 10.36
N THR A 161 10.04 3.34 9.32
CA THR A 161 8.90 4.23 9.03
C THR A 161 7.80 3.56 8.21
N PHE A 162 8.02 2.37 7.66
CA PHE A 162 7.10 1.76 6.70
C PHE A 162 5.74 1.44 7.33
N PHE A 163 5.72 0.60 8.36
CA PHE A 163 4.47 0.11 8.97
C PHE A 163 3.71 1.22 9.70
N LEU A 164 4.42 2.07 10.46
CA LEU A 164 3.79 3.22 11.11
C LEU A 164 3.29 4.23 10.07
N GLY A 165 3.98 4.36 8.94
CA GLY A 165 3.53 5.17 7.80
C GLY A 165 2.22 4.67 7.19
N LEU A 166 1.99 3.35 7.13
CA LEU A 166 0.70 2.79 6.70
C LEU A 166 -0.43 3.15 7.68
N GLN A 167 -0.16 3.08 8.99
CA GLN A 167 -1.12 3.49 10.01
C GLN A 167 -1.48 4.98 9.89
N ASN A 168 -0.47 5.84 9.73
CA ASN A 168 -0.69 7.27 9.53
C ASN A 168 -1.52 7.54 8.26
N ASP A 169 -1.21 6.86 7.15
CA ASP A 169 -1.97 7.02 5.90
C ASP A 169 -3.44 6.59 6.07
N PHE A 170 -3.69 5.49 6.79
CA PHE A 170 -5.04 5.03 7.13
C PHE A 170 -5.79 6.05 8.02
N ASP A 171 -5.19 6.45 9.14
CA ASP A 171 -5.79 7.37 10.11
C ASP A 171 -6.10 8.74 9.49
N LEU A 172 -5.21 9.24 8.62
CA LEU A 172 -5.42 10.49 7.89
C LEU A 172 -6.56 10.40 6.88
N GLU A 173 -6.72 9.27 6.20
CA GLU A 173 -7.83 9.07 5.25
C GLU A 173 -9.17 8.90 5.98
N GLU A 174 -9.22 8.18 7.11
CA GLU A 174 -10.41 8.10 7.98
C GLU A 174 -10.80 9.49 8.49
N ALA A 175 -9.83 10.23 9.04
CA ALA A 175 -10.07 11.58 9.53
C ALA A 175 -10.53 12.52 8.40
N ARG A 176 -9.91 12.45 7.21
CA ARG A 176 -10.31 13.25 6.05
C ARG A 176 -11.74 12.94 5.63
N SER A 177 -12.14 11.67 5.65
CA SER A 177 -13.51 11.25 5.32
C SER A 177 -14.53 11.87 6.29
N VAL A 178 -14.22 11.86 7.59
CA VAL A 178 -15.10 12.40 8.64
C VAL A 178 -15.16 13.93 8.63
N TYR A 179 -14.01 14.59 8.53
CA TYR A 179 -13.89 16.05 8.69
C TYR A 179 -13.84 16.83 7.38
N ARG A 180 -14.19 16.20 6.24
CA ARG A 180 -14.01 16.80 4.90
C ARG A 180 -14.57 18.22 4.80
N ALA A 181 -15.83 18.40 5.19
CA ALA A 181 -16.51 19.69 5.11
C ALA A 181 -15.86 20.75 6.00
N ASP A 182 -15.47 20.38 7.23
CA ASP A 182 -14.83 21.30 8.16
C ASP A 182 -13.45 21.74 7.64
N LEU A 183 -12.68 20.80 7.08
CA LEU A 183 -11.37 21.06 6.50
C LEU A 183 -11.44 22.00 5.29
N ASP A 184 -12.47 21.87 4.44
CA ASP A 184 -12.66 22.70 3.24
C ASP A 184 -12.86 24.20 3.57
N HIS A 185 -13.25 24.52 4.80
CA HIS A 185 -13.44 25.89 5.28
C HIS A 185 -12.17 26.52 5.90
N ILE A 186 -11.10 25.73 6.09
CA ILE A 186 -9.87 26.22 6.71
C ILE A 186 -9.02 26.95 5.67
N VAL A 187 -8.89 28.27 5.84
CA VAL A 187 -8.02 29.09 5.00
C VAL A 187 -6.57 29.00 5.49
N PRO A 188 -5.60 28.63 4.63
CA PRO A 188 -4.20 28.62 5.00
C PRO A 188 -3.75 29.99 5.48
N ARG A 189 -2.98 30.03 6.57
CA ARG A 189 -2.38 31.27 7.04
C ARG A 189 -1.35 31.75 6.01
N ALA A 190 -1.54 32.95 5.48
CA ALA A 190 -0.54 33.60 4.64
C ALA A 190 0.76 33.82 5.44
N ALA A 191 1.90 33.53 4.80
CA ALA A 191 3.24 33.70 5.37
C ALA A 191 3.61 35.18 5.50
#